data_AF-A0A2S5D5R7-F1
#
_entry.id   AF-A0A2S5D5R7-F1
#
_cell.length_a   1.000
_cell.length_b   1.000
_cell.length_c   1.000
_cell.angle_alpha   90.00
_cell.angle_beta   90.00
_cell.angle_gamma   90.00
#
_symmetry.space_group_name_H-M   'P 1'
#
loop_
_entity.id
_entity.type
_entity.pdbx_description
1 polymer ?
#
loop_
_entity_poly.entity_id
_entity_poly.type
_entity_poly.pdbx_seq_one_letter_code
_entity_poly.pdbx_strand_id
1 'polypeptide(L)'
;MKFFKKITFIHPIRKYIHVILIIFMFFLVVPAGFNPLYLHLIMILFGLVILNRGFDYKGMNNKAFYKCLYMGIAMCLLFIVLFIVQFIKNG
;
A
#
# COMPACT_ATOMS: atom_id res chain seq x y z
N MET A 1 30.53 -1.71 5.75
CA MET A 1 29.77 -1.85 7.02
C MET A 1 28.82 -0.68 7.36
N LYS A 2 28.63 0.35 6.51
CA LYS A 2 27.70 1.48 6.78
C LYS A 2 26.26 1.27 6.26
N PHE A 3 26.02 0.31 5.36
CA PHE A 3 24.70 0.08 4.75
C PHE A 3 23.70 -0.61 5.68
N PHE A 4 24.16 -1.48 6.59
CA PHE A 4 23.28 -2.20 7.52
C PHE A 4 22.68 -1.28 8.60
N LYS A 5 23.40 -0.23 9.04
CA LYS A 5 22.85 0.78 9.98
C LYS A 5 21.78 1.67 9.34
N LYS A 6 21.80 1.86 8.02
CA LYS A 6 20.76 2.63 7.32
C LYS A 6 19.45 1.85 7.22
N ILE A 7 19.51 0.51 7.17
CA ILE A 7 18.33 -0.37 7.09
C ILE A 7 17.57 -0.40 8.43
N THR A 8 18.28 -0.40 9.56
CA THR A 8 17.66 -0.34 10.90
C THR A 8 16.98 0.99 11.20
N PHE A 9 17.49 2.12 10.66
CA PHE A 9 16.86 3.44 10.83
C PHE A 9 15.59 3.65 9.99
N ILE A 10 15.42 2.89 8.90
CA ILE A 10 14.19 2.92 8.07
C ILE A 10 13.03 2.18 8.77
N HIS A 11 13.35 1.25 9.67
CA HIS A 11 12.37 0.41 10.37
C HIS A 11 11.34 1.19 11.21
N PRO A 12 11.70 2.23 12.01
CA PRO A 12 10.71 3.03 12.72
C PRO A 12 9.86 3.88 11.77
N ILE A 13 10.47 4.50 10.75
CA ILE A 13 9.76 5.37 9.78
C ILE A 13 8.68 4.58 9.03
N ARG A 14 8.98 3.34 8.58
CA ARG A 14 7.99 2.48 7.90
C ARG A 14 6.82 2.09 8.78
N LYS A 15 7.04 1.91 10.09
CA LYS A 15 5.97 1.64 11.06
C LYS A 15 5.00 2.81 11.16
N TYR A 16 5.50 4.05 11.18
CA TYR A 16 4.66 5.25 11.14
C TYR A 16 3.91 5.37 9.80
N ILE A 17 4.56 5.10 8.67
CA ILE A 17 3.89 5.10 7.35
C ILE A 17 2.73 4.11 7.32
N HIS A 18 2.91 2.91 7.86
CA HIS A 18 1.85 1.90 7.93
C HIS A 18 0.67 2.37 8.78
N VAL A 19 0.93 2.97 9.94
CA VAL A 19 -0.12 3.50 10.83
C VAL A 19 -0.86 4.66 10.17
N ILE A 20 -0.16 5.59 9.52
CA ILE A 20 -0.76 6.72 8.79
C ILE A 20 -1.67 6.21 7.66
N LEU A 21 -1.20 5.21 6.90
CA LEU A 21 -2.01 4.59 5.84
C LEU A 21 -3.30 3.97 6.40
N ILE A 22 -3.23 3.26 7.53
CA ILE A 22 -4.42 2.66 8.16
C ILE A 22 -5.41 3.75 8.62
N ILE A 23 -4.92 4.81 9.27
CA ILE A 23 -5.77 5.92 9.72
C ILE A 23 -6.47 6.57 8.52
N PHE A 24 -5.73 6.78 7.43
CA PHE A 24 -6.29 7.35 6.20
C PHE A 24 -7.36 6.44 5.57
N MET A 25 -7.15 5.13 5.57
CA MET A 25 -8.15 4.17 5.11
C MET A 25 -9.42 4.22 5.96
N PHE A 26 -9.29 4.27 7.29
CA PHE A 26 -10.45 4.41 8.20
C PHE A 26 -11.23 5.69 7.94
N PHE A 27 -10.53 6.81 7.70
CA PHE A 27 -11.17 8.08 7.39
C PHE A 27 -11.98 8.03 6.09
N LEU A 28 -11.51 7.25 5.11
CA LEU A 28 -12.16 7.09 3.81
C LEU A 28 -13.36 6.12 3.83
N VAL A 29 -13.56 5.34 4.90
CA VAL A 29 -14.70 4.39 5.00
C VAL A 29 -16.04 5.13 5.01
N VAL A 30 -16.13 6.24 5.75
CA VAL A 30 -17.36 7.05 5.82
C VAL A 30 -17.76 7.61 4.45
N PRO A 31 -16.90 8.32 3.71
CA PRO A 31 -17.26 8.83 2.38
C PRO A 31 -17.46 7.70 1.35
N ALA A 32 -16.88 6.50 1.55
CA ALA A 32 -17.14 5.34 0.68
C ALA A 32 -18.58 4.84 0.72
N GLY A 33 -19.34 5.11 1.79
CA GLY A 33 -20.78 4.83 1.83
C GLY A 33 -21.60 5.70 0.88
N PHE A 34 -21.08 6.87 0.48
CA PHE A 34 -21.78 7.83 -0.38
C PHE A 34 -21.27 7.82 -1.81
N ASN A 35 -19.98 7.53 -2.04
CA ASN A 35 -19.41 7.45 -3.38
C ASN A 35 -18.43 6.24 -3.49
N PRO A 36 -18.69 5.28 -4.41
CA PRO A 36 -17.86 4.09 -4.56
C PRO A 36 -16.41 4.39 -4.96
N LEU A 37 -16.13 5.60 -5.47
CA LEU A 37 -14.79 6.06 -5.80
C LEU A 37 -13.84 6.00 -4.60
N TYR A 38 -14.33 6.31 -3.39
CA TYR A 38 -13.51 6.22 -2.17
C TYR A 38 -13.18 4.77 -1.79
N LEU A 39 -14.03 3.81 -2.14
CA LEU A 39 -13.76 2.39 -1.92
C LEU A 39 -12.57 1.92 -2.78
N HIS A 40 -12.48 2.40 -4.02
CA HIS A 40 -11.33 2.13 -4.89
C HIS A 40 -10.06 2.83 -4.41
N LEU A 41 -10.16 4.03 -3.81
CA LEU A 41 -9.02 4.68 -3.14
C LEU A 41 -8.51 3.85 -1.95
N ILE A 42 -9.42 3.33 -1.11
CA ILE A 42 -9.07 2.42 -0.01
C ILE A 42 -8.35 1.18 -0.55
N MET A 43 -8.81 0.59 -1.65
CA MET A 43 -8.16 -0.57 -2.26
C MET A 43 -6.72 -0.26 -2.73
N ILE A 44 -6.49 0.91 -3.36
CA ILE A 44 -5.14 1.34 -3.76
C ILE A 44 -4.23 1.51 -2.53
N LEU A 45 -4.73 2.15 -1.47
CA LEU A 45 -4.01 2.31 -0.21
C LEU A 45 -3.64 0.95 0.42
N PHE A 46 -4.52 -0.04 0.29
CA PHE A 46 -4.25 -1.40 0.77
C PHE A 46 -3.09 -2.04 0.03
N GLY A 47 -3.01 -1.87 -1.29
CA GLY A 47 -1.86 -2.32 -2.10
C GLY A 47 -0.54 -1.69 -1.65
N LEU A 48 -0.56 -0.38 -1.33
CA LEU A 48 0.58 0.33 -0.74
C LEU A 48 0.99 -0.20 0.64
N VAL A 49 0.02 -0.57 1.47
CA VAL A 49 0.28 -1.20 2.77
C VAL A 49 0.98 -2.54 2.60
N ILE A 50 0.54 -3.37 1.66
CA ILE A 50 1.17 -4.66 1.34
C ILE A 50 2.60 -4.44 0.84
N LEU A 51 2.82 -3.44 -0.02
CA LEU A 51 4.15 -3.08 -0.51
C LEU A 51 5.07 -2.67 0.63
N ASN A 52 4.59 -1.80 1.53
CA ASN A 52 5.36 -1.36 2.69
C ASN A 52 5.75 -2.53 3.60
N ARG A 53 4.83 -3.47 3.84
CA ARG A 53 5.10 -4.71 4.60
C ARG A 53 6.07 -5.65 3.88
N GLY A 54 6.05 -5.65 2.55
CA GLY A 54 7.01 -6.38 1.72
C GLY A 54 8.46 -6.03 2.07
N PHE A 55 8.74 -4.77 2.38
CA PHE A 55 10.08 -4.31 2.77
C PHE A 55 10.58 -4.84 4.12
N ASP A 56 9.73 -5.43 4.95
CA ASP A 56 10.16 -6.08 6.19
C ASP A 56 10.82 -7.44 5.92
N TYR A 57 10.57 -8.06 4.77
CA TYR A 57 11.29 -9.26 4.33
C TYR A 57 12.67 -8.96 3.74
N LYS A 58 13.00 -7.68 3.52
CA LYS A 58 14.27 -7.25 2.90
C LYS A 58 15.44 -7.54 3.84
N GLY A 59 16.29 -8.48 3.46
CA GLY A 59 17.47 -8.91 4.23
C GLY A 59 17.26 -10.15 5.10
N MET A 60 16.03 -10.64 5.25
CA MET A 60 15.74 -11.94 5.89
C MET A 60 15.40 -13.02 4.86
N ASN A 61 14.56 -12.70 3.86
CA ASN A 61 14.13 -13.67 2.85
C ASN A 61 13.83 -12.97 1.52
N ASN A 62 14.83 -12.95 0.63
CA ASN A 62 14.73 -12.25 -0.66
C ASN A 62 13.62 -12.82 -1.56
N LYS A 63 13.36 -14.13 -1.51
CA LYS A 63 12.28 -14.75 -2.31
C LYS A 63 10.90 -14.26 -1.86
N ALA A 64 10.69 -14.17 -0.55
CA ALA A 64 9.45 -13.61 0.02
C ALA A 64 9.32 -12.11 -0.26
N PHE A 65 10.42 -11.36 -0.15
CA PHE A 65 10.48 -9.94 -0.50
C PHE A 65 10.00 -9.67 -1.93
N TYR A 66 10.58 -10.36 -2.93
CA TYR A 66 10.16 -10.21 -4.32
C TYR A 66 8.71 -10.63 -4.53
N LYS A 67 8.25 -11.74 -3.95
CA LYS A 67 6.86 -12.18 -4.06
C LYS A 67 5.87 -11.14 -3.52
N CYS A 68 6.14 -10.55 -2.35
CA CYS A 68 5.33 -9.46 -1.80
C CYS A 68 5.37 -8.19 -2.65
N LEU A 69 6.53 -7.83 -3.19
CA LEU A 69 6.67 -6.68 -4.08
C LEU A 69 5.85 -6.85 -5.37
N TYR A 70 5.99 -7.99 -6.05
CA TYR A 70 5.24 -8.26 -7.27
C TYR A 70 3.74 -8.30 -7.01
N MET A 71 3.30 -8.94 -5.92
CA MET A 71 1.89 -9.01 -5.56
C MET A 71 1.31 -7.64 -5.20
N GLY A 72 2.06 -6.83 -4.43
CA GLY A 72 1.65 -5.48 -4.08
C GLY A 72 1.57 -4.54 -5.29
N ILE A 73 2.56 -4.59 -6.19
CA ILE A 73 2.56 -3.81 -7.45
C ILE A 73 1.38 -4.23 -8.33
N ALA A 74 1.15 -5.53 -8.49
CA ALA A 74 0.04 -6.05 -9.30
C ALA A 74 -1.32 -5.62 -8.74
N MET A 75 -1.51 -5.69 -7.42
CA MET A 75 -2.73 -5.20 -6.76
C MET A 75 -2.92 -3.70 -6.96
N CYS A 76 -1.88 -2.89 -6.77
CA CYS A 76 -1.96 -1.45 -7.03
C CYS A 76 -2.36 -1.15 -8.47
N LEU A 77 -1.72 -1.80 -9.46
CA LEU A 77 -2.06 -1.62 -10.88
C LEU A 77 -3.50 -1.97 -11.18
N LEU A 78 -3.96 -3.14 -10.70
CA LEU A 78 -5.34 -3.59 -10.91
C LEU A 78 -6.34 -2.59 -10.30
N PHE A 79 -6.08 -2.11 -9.09
CA PHE A 79 -6.97 -1.16 -8.43
C PHE A 79 -6.95 0.24 -9.06
N ILE A 80 -5.81 0.68 -9.59
CA ILE A 80 -5.72 1.93 -10.37
C ILE A 80 -6.55 1.81 -11.66
N VAL A 81 -6.48 0.68 -12.36
CA VAL A 81 -7.28 0.47 -13.57
C VAL A 81 -8.78 0.51 -13.24
N LEU A 82 -9.21 -0.21 -12.19
CA LEU A 82 -10.61 -0.17 -11.73
C LEU A 82 -11.03 1.24 -11.33
N PHE A 83 -10.16 1.99 -10.65
CA PHE A 83 -10.40 3.38 -10.29
C PHE A 83 -10.64 4.25 -11.52
N ILE A 84 -9.78 4.16 -12.55
CA ILE A 84 -9.90 4.93 -13.79
C ILE A 84 -11.20 4.58 -14.53
N VAL A 85 -11.52 3.28 -14.66
CA VAL A 85 -12.75 2.83 -15.34
C VAL A 85 -13.99 3.36 -14.62
N GLN A 86 -14.02 3.28 -13.29
CA GLN A 86 -15.14 3.78 -12.50
C GLN A 86 -15.23 5.31 -12.55
N PHE A 87 -14.09 6.02 -12.58
CA PHE A 87 -14.05 7.47 -12.73
C PHE A 87 -14.64 7.92 -14.06
N ILE A 88 -14.25 7.28 -15.17
CA ILE A 88 -14.79 7.58 -16.51
C ILE A 88 -16.30 7.27 -16.60
N LYS A 89 -16.78 6.25 -15.89
CA LYS A 89 -18.20 5.88 -15.90
C LYS A 89 -19.08 6.81 -15.07
N ASN A 90 -18.53 7.41 -14.00
CA ASN A 90 -19.27 8.24 -13.05
C ASN A 90 -19.04 9.76 -13.22
N GLY A 91 -18.04 10.16 -14.00
CA GLY A 91 -17.78 11.56 -14.38
C GLY A 91 -18.38 11.88 -15.74
#